data_AF-A0A839AKV9-F1
#
_entry.id   AF-A0A839AKV9-F1
#
_cell.length_a   1.000
_cell.length_b   1.000
_cell.length_c   1.000
_cell.angle_alpha   90.00
_cell.angle_beta   90.00
_cell.angle_gamma   90.00
#
_symmetry.space_group_name_H-M   'P 1'
#
loop_
_entity.id
_entity.type
_entity.pdbx_description
1 polymer ?
#
loop_
_entity_poly.entity_id
_entity_poly.type
_entity_poly.pdbx_seq_one_letter_code
_entity_poly.pdbx_strand_id
1 'polypeptide(L)'
;MKKIIILLILATCGVSYAQKTNIKTNKIKEKYKNLFYKNPKKYNNQEQIFKVDKIVFSTSYKGSKLKSIYQISIHGKVNNNDERVLHNAKSIDELKYYKSILKGKYKKILFIEYDYFVSNKKYHDTSITVEF
;
A
#
# COMPACT_ATOMS: atom_id res chain seq x y z
N MET A 1 48.72 -1.07 -41.78
CA MET A 1 47.85 0.09 -41.43
C MET A 1 46.37 -0.26 -41.39
N LYS A 2 45.78 -0.88 -42.44
CA LYS A 2 44.33 -1.25 -42.45
C LYS A 2 43.89 -2.19 -41.30
N LYS A 3 44.75 -3.13 -40.87
CA LYS A 3 44.44 -4.07 -39.76
C LYS A 3 44.38 -3.41 -38.37
N ILE A 4 45.11 -2.30 -38.17
CA ILE A 4 45.15 -1.57 -36.89
C ILE A 4 43.86 -0.75 -36.71
N ILE A 5 43.33 -0.20 -37.81
CA ILE A 5 42.07 0.56 -37.83
C ILE A 5 40.88 -0.33 -37.44
N ILE A 6 40.85 -1.57 -37.94
CA ILE A 6 39.80 -2.55 -37.62
C ILE A 6 39.83 -2.92 -36.12
N LEU A 7 41.01 -3.07 -35.54
CA LEU A 7 41.16 -3.34 -34.10
C LEU A 7 40.66 -2.18 -33.24
N LEU A 8 40.88 -0.93 -33.70
CA LEU A 8 40.40 0.27 -33.00
C LEU A 8 38.87 0.38 -33.03
N ILE A 9 38.24 0.00 -34.14
CA ILE A 9 36.77 0.01 -34.30
C ILE A 9 36.10 -1.08 -33.46
N LEU A 10 36.71 -2.27 -33.35
CA LEU A 10 36.20 -3.35 -32.49
C LEU A 10 36.31 -3.01 -31.00
N ALA A 11 37.37 -2.31 -30.59
CA ALA A 11 37.54 -1.86 -29.20
C ALA A 11 36.50 -0.81 -28.79
N THR A 12 36.10 0.10 -29.70
CA THR A 12 35.11 1.15 -29.41
C THR A 12 33.67 0.62 -29.36
N CYS A 13 33.32 -0.42 -30.12
CA CYS A 13 32.01 -1.07 -30.01
C CYS A 13 31.86 -1.95 -28.75
N GLY A 14 32.97 -2.49 -28.21
CA GLY A 14 32.94 -3.33 -27.00
C GLY A 14 32.64 -2.57 -25.71
N VAL A 15 33.12 -1.33 -25.60
CA VAL A 15 32.86 -0.48 -24.41
C VAL A 15 31.42 0.04 -24.34
N SER A 16 30.69 0.07 -25.46
CA SER A 16 29.28 0.50 -25.48
C SER A 16 28.34 -0.53 -24.84
N TYR A 17 28.67 -1.84 -24.95
CA TYR A 17 27.88 -2.92 -24.36
C TYR A 17 28.16 -3.16 -22.87
N ALA A 18 29.28 -2.64 -22.35
CA ALA A 18 29.69 -2.80 -20.95
C ALA A 18 29.28 -1.63 -20.04
N GLN A 19 28.56 -0.63 -20.56
CA GLN A 19 27.75 0.24 -19.70
C GLN A 19 26.56 -0.55 -19.19
N LYS A 20 26.84 -1.46 -18.25
CA LYS A 20 25.90 -1.96 -17.25
C LYS A 20 25.22 -0.71 -16.71
N THR A 21 24.02 -0.44 -17.20
CA THR A 21 23.16 0.58 -16.65
C THR A 21 22.92 0.16 -15.20
N ASN A 22 23.76 0.65 -14.30
CA ASN A 22 23.38 0.89 -12.91
C ASN A 22 22.27 1.92 -13.01
N ILE A 23 21.07 1.44 -13.37
CA ILE A 23 19.83 2.15 -13.12
C ILE A 23 19.85 2.28 -11.61
N LYS A 24 20.40 3.40 -11.12
CA LYS A 24 20.10 3.88 -9.78
C LYS A 24 18.60 3.88 -9.77
N THR A 25 18.01 2.88 -9.13
CA THR A 25 16.58 2.81 -8.88
C THR A 25 16.30 4.08 -8.11
N ASN A 26 15.86 5.12 -8.82
CA ASN A 26 15.34 6.32 -8.21
C ASN A 26 14.28 5.78 -7.25
N LYS A 27 14.54 5.91 -5.93
CA LYS A 27 13.61 5.45 -4.89
C LYS A 27 12.24 5.95 -5.31
N ILE A 28 11.36 5.03 -5.73
CA ILE A 28 9.99 5.36 -6.10
C ILE A 28 9.44 6.10 -4.89
N LYS A 29 9.17 7.40 -5.06
CA LYS A 29 8.70 8.24 -3.97
C LYS A 29 7.40 7.61 -3.49
N GLU A 30 7.38 7.16 -2.24
CA GLU A 30 6.20 6.50 -1.66
C GLU A 30 4.98 7.40 -1.88
N LYS A 31 3.98 6.85 -2.59
CA LYS A 31 2.77 7.57 -2.98
C LYS A 31 1.95 8.01 -1.77
N TYR A 32 2.02 7.23 -0.70
CA TYR A 32 1.34 7.47 0.57
C TYR A 32 2.40 7.54 1.67
N LYS A 33 2.30 8.53 2.56
CA LYS A 33 3.26 8.76 3.66
C LYS A 33 2.52 8.88 4.98
N ASN A 34 3.19 8.58 6.10
CA ASN A 34 2.62 8.69 7.45
C ASN A 34 1.36 7.82 7.66
N LEU A 35 1.38 6.60 7.10
CA LEU A 35 0.35 5.59 7.34
C LEU A 35 0.89 4.54 8.28
N PHE A 36 0.07 4.16 9.24
CA PHE A 36 0.42 3.25 10.31
C PHE A 36 -0.61 2.14 10.41
N TYR A 37 -0.15 1.00 10.92
CA TYR A 37 -0.96 -0.19 11.15
C TYR A 37 -0.81 -0.65 12.59
N LYS A 38 -1.93 -1.05 13.20
CA LYS A 38 -1.98 -1.61 14.54
C LYS A 38 -2.89 -2.83 14.54
N ASN A 39 -2.39 -3.93 15.08
CA ASN A 39 -3.15 -5.17 15.20
C ASN A 39 -2.86 -5.79 16.58
N PRO A 40 -3.86 -6.17 17.38
CA PRO A 40 -3.64 -6.75 18.71
C PRO A 40 -2.94 -8.11 18.68
N LYS A 41 -2.99 -8.84 17.56
CA LYS A 41 -2.37 -10.17 17.43
C LYS A 41 -0.98 -10.15 16.79
N LYS A 42 -0.61 -9.06 16.12
CA LYS A 42 0.68 -8.93 15.42
C LYS A 42 1.44 -7.75 16.01
N TYR A 43 2.76 -7.74 15.86
CA TYR A 43 3.56 -6.55 16.17
C TYR A 43 3.37 -5.99 17.59
N ASN A 44 3.10 -6.87 18.56
CA ASN A 44 2.89 -6.53 19.98
C ASN A 44 1.85 -5.43 20.22
N ASN A 45 0.83 -5.32 19.36
CA ASN A 45 -0.18 -4.26 19.43
C ASN A 45 0.41 -2.83 19.38
N GLN A 46 1.60 -2.67 18.81
CA GLN A 46 2.24 -1.38 18.62
C GLN A 46 1.93 -0.82 17.23
N GLU A 47 1.91 0.50 17.10
CA GLU A 47 1.81 1.14 15.80
C GLU A 47 3.07 0.85 14.98
N GLN A 48 2.88 0.35 13.77
CA GLN A 48 3.96 0.08 12.83
C GLN A 48 3.78 0.92 11.58
N ILE A 49 4.88 1.33 10.95
CA ILE A 49 4.83 2.02 9.66
C ILE A 49 4.25 1.06 8.61
N PHE A 50 3.22 1.50 7.91
CA PHE A 50 2.58 0.75 6.84
C PHE A 50 2.98 1.33 5.49
N LYS A 51 3.85 0.62 4.77
CA LYS A 51 4.26 0.97 3.41
C LYS A 51 3.16 0.53 2.44
N VAL A 52 2.26 1.45 2.11
CA VAL A 52 1.10 1.15 1.27
C VAL A 52 1.47 1.14 -0.20
N ASP A 53 1.19 0.02 -0.87
CA ASP A 53 1.38 -0.16 -2.31
C ASP A 53 0.13 0.25 -3.08
N LYS A 54 -1.04 -0.18 -2.61
CA LYS A 54 -2.31 -0.02 -3.32
C LYS A 54 -3.48 0.16 -2.36
N ILE A 55 -4.37 1.09 -2.70
CA ILE A 55 -5.66 1.27 -2.04
C ILE A 55 -6.78 1.09 -3.07
N VAL A 56 -7.73 0.20 -2.79
CA VAL A 56 -8.88 -0.09 -3.65
C VAL A 56 -10.16 0.33 -2.92
N PHE A 57 -10.96 1.14 -3.60
CA PHE A 57 -12.31 1.49 -3.15
C PHE A 57 -13.30 0.73 -4.03
N SER A 58 -14.21 -0.01 -3.41
CA SER A 58 -15.17 -0.84 -4.12
C SER A 58 -16.55 -0.72 -3.51
N THR A 59 -17.55 -0.88 -4.36
CA THR A 59 -18.96 -0.88 -4.00
C THR A 59 -19.61 -2.10 -4.62
N SER A 60 -20.33 -2.88 -3.81
CA SER A 60 -21.05 -4.05 -4.28
C SER A 60 -22.42 -4.14 -3.63
N TYR A 61 -23.35 -4.87 -4.24
CA TYR A 61 -24.67 -5.12 -3.66
C TYR A 61 -24.77 -6.58 -3.23
N LYS A 62 -25.13 -6.84 -1.95
CA LYS A 62 -25.31 -8.19 -1.43
C LYS A 62 -26.80 -8.49 -1.30
N GLY A 63 -27.35 -9.13 -2.33
CA GLY A 63 -28.78 -9.47 -2.41
C GLY A 63 -29.30 -10.25 -1.20
N SER A 64 -28.51 -11.20 -0.68
CA SER A 64 -28.89 -11.99 0.51
C SER A 64 -29.07 -11.15 1.79
N LYS A 65 -28.58 -9.91 1.81
CA LYS A 65 -28.71 -8.97 2.93
C LYS A 65 -29.45 -7.68 2.53
N LEU A 66 -29.97 -7.63 1.29
CA LEU A 66 -30.63 -6.49 0.66
C LEU A 66 -29.90 -5.15 0.88
N LYS A 67 -28.57 -5.16 0.91
CA LYS A 67 -27.77 -3.98 1.26
C LYS A 67 -26.54 -3.83 0.39
N SER A 68 -26.18 -2.58 0.15
CA SER A 68 -24.91 -2.19 -0.44
C SER A 68 -23.78 -2.39 0.57
N ILE A 69 -22.62 -2.77 0.07
CA ILE A 69 -21.37 -2.91 0.82
C ILE A 69 -20.37 -1.95 0.20
N TYR A 70 -19.78 -1.11 1.04
CA TYR A 70 -18.78 -0.12 0.66
C TYR A 70 -17.45 -0.54 1.31
N GLN A 71 -16.42 -0.80 0.52
CA GLN A 71 -15.18 -1.40 1.03
C GLN A 71 -13.94 -0.62 0.60
N ILE A 72 -13.01 -0.49 1.53
CA ILE A 72 -11.67 0.05 1.33
C ILE A 72 -10.69 -1.07 1.63
N SER A 73 -9.93 -1.50 0.62
CA SER A 73 -8.85 -2.48 0.77
C SER A 73 -7.51 -1.79 0.64
N ILE A 74 -6.71 -1.82 1.71
CA ILE A 74 -5.37 -1.26 1.78
C ILE A 74 -4.37 -2.41 1.75
N HIS A 75 -3.50 -2.40 0.75
CA HIS A 75 -2.47 -3.42 0.54
C HIS A 75 -1.09 -2.77 0.68
N GLY A 76 -0.17 -3.46 1.34
CA GLY A 76 1.20 -3.00 1.46
C GLY A 76 2.04 -3.90 2.33
N LYS A 77 3.08 -3.33 2.93
CA LYS A 77 3.99 -4.05 3.83
C LYS A 77 4.13 -3.41 5.20
N VAL A 78 4.16 -4.25 6.22
CA VAL A 78 4.51 -3.90 7.61
C VAL A 78 5.66 -4.80 8.03
N ASN A 79 6.79 -4.22 8.45
CA ASN A 79 8.01 -4.98 8.80
C ASN A 79 8.40 -6.02 7.74
N ASN A 80 8.30 -5.63 6.46
CA ASN A 80 8.55 -6.46 5.26
C ASN A 80 7.57 -7.61 5.00
N ASN A 81 6.56 -7.81 5.85
CA ASN A 81 5.48 -8.77 5.62
C ASN A 81 4.35 -8.11 4.83
N ASP A 82 3.78 -8.85 3.88
CA ASP A 82 2.59 -8.40 3.15
C ASP A 82 1.40 -8.34 4.10
N GLU A 83 0.74 -7.19 4.14
CA GLU A 83 -0.45 -6.94 4.94
C GLU A 83 -1.59 -6.41 4.07
N ARG A 84 -2.81 -6.80 4.44
CA ARG A 84 -4.04 -6.34 3.80
C ARG A 84 -5.07 -5.97 4.86
N VAL A 85 -5.45 -4.71 4.89
CA VAL A 85 -6.53 -4.20 5.74
C VAL A 85 -7.79 -4.02 4.91
N LEU A 86 -8.89 -4.62 5.36
CA LEU A 86 -10.21 -4.44 4.76
C LEU A 86 -11.10 -3.65 5.72
N HIS A 87 -11.57 -2.49 5.28
CA HIS A 87 -12.51 -1.67 6.03
C HIS A 87 -13.85 -1.55 5.31
N ASN A 88 -14.93 -1.82 6.03
CA ASN A 88 -16.29 -1.68 5.52
C ASN A 88 -16.84 -0.33 5.97
N ALA A 89 -16.95 0.61 5.04
CA ALA A 89 -17.59 1.89 5.29
C ALA A 89 -19.11 1.70 5.47
N LYS A 90 -19.70 2.48 6.37
CA LYS A 90 -21.12 2.49 6.72
C LYS A 90 -21.99 3.06 5.59
N SER A 91 -21.42 3.96 4.79
CA SER A 91 -22.14 4.62 3.69
C SER A 91 -21.22 4.92 2.51
N ILE A 92 -21.84 5.31 1.40
CA ILE A 92 -21.12 5.82 0.22
C ILE A 92 -20.38 7.13 0.55
N ASP A 93 -20.90 7.94 1.47
CA ASP A 93 -20.28 9.23 1.83
C ASP A 93 -19.01 9.02 2.65
N GLU A 94 -19.01 8.04 3.57
CA GLU A 94 -17.80 7.65 4.29
C GLU A 94 -16.74 7.09 3.33
N LEU A 95 -17.15 6.28 2.33
CA LEU A 95 -16.24 5.81 1.30
C LEU A 95 -15.61 6.97 0.50
N LYS A 96 -16.43 7.96 0.11
CA LYS A 96 -15.97 9.16 -0.60
C LYS A 96 -15.05 10.03 0.26
N TYR A 97 -15.36 10.18 1.54
CA TYR A 97 -14.55 10.90 2.51
C TYR A 97 -13.12 10.34 2.58
N TYR A 98 -12.97 9.03 2.81
CA TYR A 98 -11.65 8.39 2.84
C TYR A 98 -10.93 8.45 1.49
N LYS A 99 -11.66 8.34 0.38
CA LYS A 99 -11.09 8.52 -0.97
C LYS A 99 -10.52 9.93 -1.19
N SER A 100 -11.13 10.95 -0.59
CA SER A 100 -10.65 12.33 -0.64
C SER A 100 -9.42 12.51 0.25
N ILE A 101 -9.47 12.04 1.50
CA ILE A 101 -8.36 12.19 2.47
C ILE A 101 -7.07 11.55 1.97
N LEU A 102 -7.16 10.34 1.41
CA LEU A 102 -5.99 9.62 0.91
C LEU A 102 -5.34 10.28 -0.33
N LYS A 103 -5.99 11.29 -0.91
CA LYS A 103 -5.43 12.18 -1.93
C LYS A 103 -5.06 13.57 -1.40
N GLY A 104 -5.53 13.93 -0.21
CA GLY A 104 -5.38 15.23 0.41
C GLY A 104 -4.18 15.32 1.35
N LYS A 105 -4.20 16.35 2.21
CA LYS A 105 -3.22 16.53 3.28
C LYS A 105 -3.75 15.92 4.58
N TYR A 106 -2.89 15.17 5.25
CA TYR A 106 -3.13 14.61 6.57
C TYR A 106 -1.77 14.52 7.29
N LYS A 107 -1.81 14.60 8.61
CA LYS A 107 -0.63 14.39 9.45
C LYS A 107 -0.32 12.91 9.58
N LYS A 108 -1.34 12.10 9.87
CA LYS A 108 -1.21 10.66 10.13
C LYS A 108 -2.53 9.93 9.79
N ILE A 109 -2.42 8.73 9.23
CA ILE A 109 -3.53 7.79 9.11
C ILE A 109 -3.16 6.51 9.84
N LEU A 110 -4.02 6.05 10.73
CA LEU A 110 -3.85 4.81 11.47
C LEU A 110 -4.95 3.82 11.11
N PHE A 111 -4.53 2.65 10.63
CA PHE A 111 -5.38 1.50 10.38
C PHE A 111 -5.31 0.57 11.58
N ILE A 112 -6.46 0.29 12.20
CA ILE A 112 -6.54 -0.55 13.39
C ILE A 112 -7.38 -1.76 13.04
N GLU A 113 -6.84 -2.94 13.30
CA GLU A 113 -7.62 -4.18 13.39
C GLU A 113 -7.91 -4.48 14.84
N TYR A 114 -9.10 -4.99 15.14
CA TYR A 114 -9.43 -5.44 16.48
C TYR A 114 -10.45 -6.57 16.45
N ASP A 115 -10.40 -7.37 17.51
CA ASP A 115 -11.40 -8.41 17.74
C ASP A 115 -12.21 -8.04 18.98
N TYR A 116 -13.49 -8.38 18.97
CA TYR A 116 -14.37 -8.26 20.12
C TYR A 116 -15.32 -9.45 20.18
N PHE A 117 -15.89 -9.68 21.36
CA PHE A 117 -16.89 -10.73 21.56
C PHE A 117 -18.27 -10.10 21.76
N VAL A 118 -19.27 -10.65 21.08
CA VAL A 118 -20.68 -10.40 21.40
C VAL A 118 -21.28 -11.73 21.82
N SER A 119 -21.61 -11.84 23.10
CA SER A 119 -21.91 -13.11 23.76
C SER A 119 -20.73 -14.09 23.55
N ASN A 120 -20.96 -15.24 22.91
CA ASN A 120 -19.91 -16.24 22.65
C ASN A 120 -19.36 -16.19 21.22
N LYS A 121 -19.75 -15.21 20.42
CA LYS A 121 -19.28 -15.07 19.03
C LYS A 121 -18.20 -14.01 18.95
N LYS A 122 -17.07 -14.40 18.37
CA LYS A 122 -15.95 -13.50 18.08
C LYS A 122 -16.18 -12.78 16.76
N TYR A 123 -16.01 -11.47 16.77
CA TYR A 123 -16.07 -10.60 15.60
C TYR A 123 -14.72 -9.96 15.36
N HIS A 124 -14.44 -9.67 14.10
CA HIS A 124 -13.26 -8.96 13.65
C HIS A 124 -13.71 -7.71 12.91
N ASP A 125 -13.23 -6.56 13.34
CA ASP A 125 -13.50 -5.28 12.70
C ASP A 125 -12.22 -4.48 12.48
N THR A 126 -12.37 -3.44 11.67
CA THR A 126 -11.30 -2.49 11.38
C THR A 126 -11.80 -1.06 11.52
N SER A 127 -10.91 -0.17 11.93
CA SER A 127 -11.15 1.27 11.95
C SER A 127 -10.02 2.02 11.26
N ILE A 128 -10.37 3.21 10.76
CA ILE A 128 -9.42 4.14 10.14
C ILE A 128 -9.51 5.47 10.89
N THR A 129 -8.43 5.82 11.57
CA THR A 129 -8.28 7.12 12.25
C THR A 129 -7.45 8.04 11.37
N VAL A 130 -7.87 9.30 11.26
CA VAL A 130 -7.17 10.33 10.49
C VAL A 130 -6.87 11.51 11.42
N GLU A 131 -5.61 11.94 11.43
CA GLU A 131 -5.13 13.13 12.10
C GLU A 131 -4.74 14.19 11.05
N PHE A 132 -5.11 15.44 11.27
CA PHE A 132 -4.81 16.58 10.38
C PHE A 132 -3.65 17.43 10.89
#